data_AF-A0A6A3CSR5-F1
#
_entry.id   AF-A0A6A3CSR5-F1
#
_cell.length_a   1.000
_cell.length_b   1.000
_cell.length_c   1.000
_cell.angle_alpha   90.00
_cell.angle_beta   90.00
_cell.angle_gamma   90.00
#
_symmetry.space_group_name_H-M   'P 1'
#
loop_
_entity.id
_entity.type
_entity.pdbx_description
1 polymer ?
#
loop_
_entity_poly.entity_id
_entity_poly.type
_entity_poly.pdbx_seq_one_letter_code
_entity_poly.pdbx_strand_id
1 'polypeptide(L)'
;MFGLLARQSHFMPLPQVRVLFHVIIIVHLCLLSQLESLTDGFHPTGAVANGVTPEEARQLRDEEREMFYHAFDGYMEHAFPLDEFRPLSCKGEDTLGSYALTLIDSLDTLALLGDRERFTASVEWIGNLSMNDRIEG
;
A
#
# COMPACT_ATOMS: atom_id res chain seq x y z
N MET A 1 -9.94 8.58 29.04
CA MET A 1 -9.53 7.72 27.91
C MET A 1 -10.26 6.36 27.85
N PHE A 2 -10.86 5.86 28.93
CA PHE A 2 -11.68 4.63 28.88
C PHE A 2 -13.17 4.84 28.52
N GLY A 3 -13.69 6.06 28.64
CA GLY A 3 -15.11 6.36 28.37
C GLY A 3 -15.51 6.47 26.88
N LEU A 4 -14.55 6.62 25.96
CA LEU A 4 -14.86 6.76 24.52
C LEU A 4 -14.96 5.40 23.80
N LEU A 5 -14.34 4.34 24.34
CA LEU A 5 -14.38 2.99 23.75
C LEU A 5 -15.72 2.26 24.02
N ALA A 6 -16.47 2.67 25.04
CA ALA A 6 -17.78 2.07 25.36
C ALA A 6 -18.89 2.48 24.37
N ARG A 7 -18.66 3.47 23.49
CA ARG A 7 -19.64 3.91 22.49
C ARG A 7 -19.45 3.24 21.11
N GLN A 8 -18.43 2.40 20.95
CA GLN A 8 -18.18 1.64 19.72
C GLN A 8 -18.41 0.13 19.87
N SER A 9 -18.75 -0.37 21.06
CA SER A 9 -19.12 -1.77 21.29
C SER A 9 -20.60 -2.08 21.00
N HIS A 10 -21.42 -1.06 20.72
CA HIS A 10 -22.86 -1.23 20.48
C HIS A 10 -23.24 -1.45 19.01
N PHE A 11 -22.26 -1.52 18.10
CA PHE A 11 -22.51 -1.65 16.66
C PHE A 11 -21.48 -2.55 15.95
N MET A 12 -21.17 -3.73 16.50
CA MET A 12 -20.49 -4.78 15.74
C MET A 12 -21.05 -6.15 16.12
N PRO A 13 -21.39 -7.01 15.13
CA PRO A 13 -21.92 -8.35 15.42
C PRO A 13 -20.89 -9.18 16.19
N LEU A 14 -21.36 -9.88 17.25
CA LEU A 14 -20.60 -10.73 18.18
C LEU A 14 -19.47 -11.63 17.59
N PRO A 15 -19.53 -12.17 16.34
CA PRO A 15 -18.39 -12.87 15.74
C PRO A 15 -17.16 -11.98 15.47
N GLN A 16 -17.35 -10.70 15.12
CA GLN A 16 -16.27 -9.79 14.71
C GLN A 16 -15.43 -9.31 15.90
N VAL A 17 -16.07 -9.12 17.06
CA VAL A 17 -15.37 -8.77 18.31
C VAL A 17 -14.43 -9.91 18.73
N ARG A 18 -14.83 -11.16 18.53
CA ARG A 18 -14.01 -12.33 18.84
C ARG A 18 -12.76 -12.40 17.95
N VAL A 19 -12.91 -12.12 16.64
CA VAL A 19 -11.77 -12.05 15.70
C VAL A 19 -10.82 -10.93 16.10
N LEU A 20 -11.35 -9.75 16.44
CA LEU A 20 -10.55 -8.61 16.87
C LEU A 20 -9.74 -8.90 18.14
N PHE A 21 -10.34 -9.55 19.14
CA PHE A 21 -9.61 -9.99 20.34
C PHE A 21 -8.50 -11.01 20.03
N HIS A 22 -8.74 -11.95 19.12
CA HIS A 22 -7.71 -12.91 18.72
C HIS A 22 -6.56 -12.24 17.95
N VAL A 23 -6.87 -11.29 17.06
CA VAL A 23 -5.84 -10.51 16.33
C VAL A 23 -4.99 -9.68 17.32
N ILE A 24 -5.62 -9.02 18.29
CA ILE A 24 -4.89 -8.24 19.31
C ILE A 24 -3.98 -9.14 20.14
N ILE A 25 -4.45 -10.32 20.57
CA ILE A 25 -3.63 -11.27 21.35
C ILE A 25 -2.46 -11.79 20.51
N ILE A 26 -2.68 -12.13 19.23
CA ILE A 26 -1.61 -12.59 18.33
C ILE A 26 -0.55 -11.50 18.14
N VAL A 27 -0.95 -10.26 17.91
CA VAL A 27 -0.02 -9.12 17.78
C VAL A 27 0.76 -8.90 19.08
N HIS A 28 0.10 -8.98 20.24
CA HIS A 28 0.77 -8.82 21.53
C HIS A 28 1.77 -9.95 21.82
N LEU A 29 1.39 -11.20 21.56
CA LEU A 29 2.28 -12.36 21.74
C LEU A 29 3.47 -12.31 20.77
N CYS A 30 3.24 -11.88 19.53
CA CYS A 30 4.30 -11.71 18.55
C CYS A 30 5.27 -10.59 18.96
N LEU A 31 4.75 -9.46 19.45
CA LEU A 31 5.57 -8.35 19.95
C LEU A 31 6.39 -8.74 21.20
N LEU A 32 5.82 -9.57 22.08
CA LEU A 32 6.53 -10.11 23.24
C LEU A 32 7.64 -11.09 22.85
N SER A 33 7.42 -11.93 21.83
CA SER A 33 8.47 -12.82 21.31
C SER A 33 9.63 -12.06 20.64
N GLN A 34 9.36 -10.88 20.05
CA GLN A 34 10.42 -10.03 19.49
C GLN A 34 11.21 -9.30 20.57
N LEU A 35 10.65 -9.11 21.77
CA LEU A 35 11.34 -8.46 22.89
C LEU A 35 12.47 -9.32 23.46
N GLU A 36 12.38 -10.66 23.37
CA GLU A 36 13.42 -11.59 23.82
C GLU A 36 14.63 -11.64 22.85
N SER A 37 14.42 -11.30 21.57
CA SER A 37 15.50 -11.26 20.57
C SER A 37 16.45 -10.06 20.73
N LEU A 38 16.12 -9.10 21.60
CA LEU A 38 16.95 -7.91 21.81
C LEU A 38 18.12 -8.13 22.78
N THR A 39 18.20 -9.29 23.46
CA THR A 39 19.26 -9.58 24.42
C THR A 39 20.19 -10.73 24.04
N ASP A 40 19.89 -11.50 22.99
CA ASP A 40 20.71 -12.66 22.58
C ASP A 40 20.90 -12.71 21.05
N GLY A 41 21.76 -11.84 20.52
CA GLY A 41 21.97 -11.80 19.07
C GLY A 41 23.05 -10.87 18.51
N PHE A 42 23.75 -10.08 19.33
CA PHE A 42 24.96 -9.38 18.85
C PHE A 42 26.17 -10.34 18.90
N HIS A 43 26.16 -11.34 18.01
CA HIS A 43 27.38 -12.03 17.62
C HIS A 43 27.85 -11.38 16.31
N PRO A 44 28.93 -10.57 16.29
CA PRO A 44 29.47 -10.02 15.07
C PRO A 44 30.27 -11.13 14.37
N THR A 45 29.60 -12.15 13.87
CA THR A 45 30.20 -13.01 12.85
C THR A 45 30.16 -12.18 11.57
N GLY A 46 31.33 -11.62 11.22
CA GLY A 46 31.51 -10.70 10.11
C GLY A 46 31.17 -11.32 8.76
N ALA A 47 29.89 -11.33 8.41
CA ALA A 47 29.50 -11.10 7.04
C ALA A 47 29.63 -9.59 6.81
N VAL A 48 30.78 -9.15 6.32
CA VAL A 48 30.87 -7.85 5.64
C VAL A 48 30.00 -7.98 4.40
N ALA A 49 28.71 -7.73 4.56
CA ALA A 49 27.90 -7.28 3.44
C ALA A 49 28.61 -6.01 2.96
N ASN A 50 29.19 -6.05 1.76
CA ASN A 50 29.55 -4.82 1.08
C ASN A 50 28.24 -4.06 0.91
N GLY A 51 27.97 -3.15 1.84
CA GLY A 51 26.74 -2.37 1.85
C GLY A 51 26.66 -1.55 0.58
N VAL A 52 25.43 -1.32 0.11
CA VAL A 52 25.18 -0.43 -1.03
C VAL A 52 25.85 0.91 -0.74
N THR A 53 26.77 1.33 -1.61
CA THR A 53 27.42 2.63 -1.47
C THR A 53 26.39 3.74 -1.64
N PRO A 54 26.61 4.94 -1.08
CA PRO A 54 25.68 6.05 -1.27
C PRO A 54 25.43 6.42 -2.74
N GLU A 55 26.40 6.15 -3.61
CA GLU A 55 26.31 6.39 -5.05
C GLU A 55 25.46 5.32 -5.74
N GLU A 56 25.71 4.03 -5.49
CA GLU A 56 24.85 2.95 -5.98
C GLU A 56 23.41 3.13 -5.49
N ALA A 57 23.22 3.57 -4.24
CA ALA A 57 21.89 3.84 -3.70
C ALA A 57 21.19 4.99 -4.45
N ARG A 58 21.93 5.99 -4.96
CA ARG A 58 21.36 7.05 -5.80
C ARG A 58 20.93 6.51 -7.15
N GLN A 59 21.82 5.75 -7.80
CA GLN A 59 21.54 5.15 -9.10
C GLN A 59 20.31 4.25 -9.07
N LEU A 60 20.22 3.38 -8.06
CA LEU A 60 19.05 2.51 -7.88
C LEU A 60 17.75 3.30 -7.65
N ARG A 61 17.79 4.39 -6.87
CA ARG A 61 16.61 5.25 -6.68
C ARG A 61 16.18 5.93 -7.97
N ASP A 62 17.13 6.39 -8.77
CA ASP A 62 16.84 7.01 -10.06
C ASP A 62 16.26 5.97 -11.03
N GLU A 63 16.80 4.74 -11.07
CA GLU A 63 16.25 3.63 -11.84
C GLU A 63 14.83 3.25 -11.41
N GLU A 64 14.57 3.14 -10.10
CA GLU A 64 13.23 2.88 -9.56
C GLU A 64 12.24 3.97 -9.97
N ARG A 65 12.66 5.23 -9.96
CA ARG A 65 11.84 6.36 -10.39
C ARG A 65 11.48 6.26 -11.87
N GLU A 66 12.44 5.95 -12.73
CA GLU A 66 12.19 5.76 -14.17
C GLU A 66 11.27 4.56 -14.43
N MET A 67 11.46 3.45 -13.71
CA MET A 67 10.58 2.27 -13.81
C MET A 67 9.15 2.58 -13.36
N PHE A 68 8.98 3.34 -12.28
CA PHE A 68 7.66 3.77 -11.83
C PHE A 68 6.93 4.56 -12.91
N TYR A 69 7.57 5.58 -13.49
CA TYR A 69 6.93 6.38 -14.54
C TYR A 69 6.68 5.58 -15.81
N HIS A 70 7.57 4.66 -16.18
CA HIS A 70 7.31 3.74 -17.29
C HIS A 70 6.03 2.92 -17.08
N ALA A 71 5.85 2.34 -15.90
CA ALA A 71 4.67 1.57 -15.56
C ALA A 71 3.41 2.44 -15.43
N PHE A 72 3.52 3.60 -14.76
CA PHE A 72 2.43 4.54 -14.56
C PHE A 72 1.92 5.10 -15.89
N ASP A 73 2.81 5.59 -16.76
CA ASP A 73 2.44 6.13 -18.06
C ASP A 73 1.83 5.01 -18.95
N GLY A 74 2.38 3.80 -18.89
CA GLY A 74 1.80 2.63 -19.57
C GLY A 74 0.39 2.29 -19.09
N TYR A 75 0.12 2.36 -17.77
CA TYR A 75 -1.22 2.21 -17.23
C TYR A 75 -2.16 3.32 -17.74
N MET A 76 -1.72 4.57 -17.66
CA MET A 76 -2.52 5.73 -18.08
C MET A 76 -2.87 5.67 -19.58
N GLU A 77 -1.97 5.14 -20.42
CA GLU A 77 -2.19 5.01 -21.86
C GLU A 77 -3.07 3.82 -22.25
N HIS A 78 -2.92 2.67 -21.58
CA HIS A 78 -3.45 1.40 -22.09
C HIS A 78 -4.49 0.72 -21.20
N ALA A 79 -4.62 1.12 -19.94
CA ALA A 79 -5.50 0.45 -18.98
C ALA A 79 -6.45 1.39 -18.27
N PHE A 80 -6.11 2.65 -18.07
CA PHE A 80 -7.00 3.62 -17.44
C PHE A 80 -8.34 3.76 -18.20
N PRO A 81 -9.51 3.75 -17.53
CA PRO A 81 -9.74 3.77 -16.08
C PRO A 81 -9.99 2.40 -15.44
N LEU A 82 -9.60 1.31 -16.08
CA LEU A 82 -9.75 -0.04 -15.53
C LEU A 82 -8.84 -0.24 -14.31
N ASP A 83 -9.12 -1.30 -13.56
CA ASP A 83 -8.51 -1.53 -12.26
C ASP A 83 -7.04 -1.92 -12.35
N GLU A 84 -6.68 -2.77 -13.33
CA GLU A 84 -5.35 -3.36 -13.46
C GLU A 84 -4.76 -3.22 -14.87
N PHE A 85 -3.44 -3.11 -14.95
CA PHE A 85 -2.68 -3.11 -16.21
C PHE A 85 -2.06 -4.48 -16.51
N ARG A 86 -2.25 -4.98 -17.73
CA ARG A 86 -1.56 -6.18 -18.25
C ARG A 86 -0.45 -5.76 -19.24
N PRO A 87 0.80 -5.62 -18.79
CA PRO A 87 1.88 -5.02 -19.59
C PRO A 87 2.28 -5.85 -20.82
N LEU A 88 2.13 -7.17 -20.79
CA LEU A 88 2.46 -8.03 -21.93
C LEU A 88 1.45 -7.92 -23.08
N SER A 89 0.20 -7.57 -22.78
CA SER A 89 -0.86 -7.46 -23.78
C SER A 89 -1.28 -6.02 -24.06
N CYS A 90 -0.73 -5.05 -23.33
CA CYS A 90 -1.10 -3.64 -23.34
C CYS A 90 -2.62 -3.43 -23.23
N LYS A 91 -3.24 -4.12 -22.27
CA LYS A 91 -4.69 -4.04 -22.01
C LYS A 91 -4.95 -3.82 -20.52
N GLY A 92 -6.04 -3.14 -20.21
CA GLY A 92 -6.56 -3.12 -18.84
C GLY A 92 -7.51 -4.28 -18.56
N GLU A 93 -7.74 -4.53 -17.28
CA GLU A 93 -8.74 -5.46 -16.75
C GLU A 93 -9.50 -4.83 -15.59
N ASP A 94 -10.80 -5.11 -15.52
CA ASP A 94 -11.63 -4.76 -14.39
C ASP A 94 -11.75 -5.98 -13.48
N THR A 95 -11.21 -5.88 -12.27
CA THR A 95 -11.18 -6.98 -11.30
C THR A 95 -12.13 -6.74 -10.13
N LEU A 96 -12.40 -5.49 -9.80
CA LEU A 96 -13.04 -5.11 -8.54
C LEU A 96 -14.11 -4.02 -8.70
N GLY A 97 -14.50 -3.63 -9.91
CA GLY A 97 -15.67 -2.77 -10.15
C GLY A 97 -15.32 -1.38 -10.71
N SER A 98 -14.28 -1.31 -11.54
CA SER A 98 -13.86 -0.11 -12.28
C SER A 98 -13.56 1.08 -11.37
N TYR A 99 -12.93 0.83 -10.22
CA TYR A 99 -12.50 1.85 -9.27
C TYR A 99 -11.14 2.48 -9.64
N ALA A 100 -10.51 2.03 -10.73
CA ALA A 100 -9.18 2.42 -11.13
C ALA A 100 -8.15 2.15 -10.02
N LEU A 101 -8.16 0.91 -9.50
CA LEU A 101 -7.36 0.54 -8.33
C LEU A 101 -5.87 0.82 -8.49
N THR A 102 -5.30 0.56 -9.67
CA THR A 102 -3.89 0.91 -9.96
C THR A 102 -3.63 2.41 -9.83
N LEU A 103 -4.58 3.27 -10.23
CA LEU A 103 -4.45 4.73 -10.04
C LEU A 103 -4.45 5.11 -8.56
N ILE A 104 -5.34 4.52 -7.77
CA ILE A 104 -5.45 4.78 -6.33
C ILE A 104 -4.16 4.37 -5.61
N ASP A 105 -3.64 3.17 -5.89
CA ASP A 105 -2.39 2.66 -5.31
C ASP A 105 -1.18 3.54 -5.67
N SER A 106 -1.14 4.03 -6.91
CA SER A 106 -0.05 4.89 -7.40
C SER A 106 0.01 6.27 -6.73
N LEU A 107 -1.04 6.72 -6.05
CA LEU A 107 -1.09 8.04 -5.39
C LEU A 107 0.00 8.19 -4.33
N ASP A 108 0.22 7.17 -3.50
CA ASP A 108 1.21 7.22 -2.42
C ASP A 108 2.62 7.35 -3.00
N THR A 109 2.90 6.66 -4.11
CA THR A 109 4.19 6.76 -4.80
C THR A 109 4.37 8.12 -5.48
N LEU A 110 3.34 8.67 -6.14
CA LEU A 110 3.40 10.03 -6.70
C LEU A 110 3.68 11.08 -5.62
N ALA A 111 3.06 10.94 -4.45
CA ALA A 111 3.31 11.82 -3.31
C ALA A 111 4.76 11.70 -2.79
N LEU A 112 5.28 10.47 -2.68
CA LEU A 112 6.66 10.19 -2.26
C LEU A 112 7.70 10.73 -3.26
N LEU A 113 7.43 10.61 -4.57
CA LEU A 113 8.29 11.13 -5.63
C LEU A 113 8.16 12.66 -5.81
N GLY A 114 7.17 13.28 -5.18
CA GLY A 114 6.93 14.72 -5.24
C GLY A 114 6.27 15.21 -6.54
N ASP A 115 5.70 14.31 -7.34
CA ASP A 115 4.99 14.64 -8.58
C ASP A 115 3.59 15.18 -8.28
N ARG A 116 3.54 16.46 -7.91
CA ARG A 116 2.32 17.15 -7.49
C ARG A 116 1.29 17.27 -8.61
N GLU A 117 1.74 17.40 -9.85
CA GLU A 117 0.86 17.62 -11.00
C GLU A 117 0.03 16.37 -11.26
N ARG A 118 0.70 15.22 -11.43
CA ARG A 118 0.01 13.93 -11.63
C ARG A 118 -0.79 13.54 -10.39
N PHE A 119 -0.26 13.74 -9.19
CA PHE A 119 -0.99 13.47 -7.95
C PHE A 119 -2.33 14.24 -7.89
N THR A 120 -2.29 15.55 -8.17
CA THR A 120 -3.49 16.40 -8.11
C THR A 120 -4.51 15.98 -9.16
N ALA A 121 -4.07 15.74 -10.40
CA ALA A 121 -4.95 15.27 -11.48
C ALA A 121 -5.63 13.94 -11.13
N SER A 122 -4.88 12.99 -10.55
CA SER A 122 -5.41 11.69 -10.13
C SER A 122 -6.45 11.84 -9.00
N VAL A 123 -6.17 12.66 -7.99
CA VAL A 123 -7.12 12.91 -6.88
C VAL A 123 -8.38 13.62 -7.36
N GLU A 124 -8.27 14.60 -8.25
CA GLU A 124 -9.42 15.28 -8.85
C GLU A 124 -10.31 14.30 -9.63
N TRP A 125 -9.69 13.39 -10.39
CA TRP A 125 -10.42 12.36 -11.11
C TRP A 125 -11.13 11.39 -10.16
N ILE A 126 -10.45 10.91 -9.12
CA ILE A 126 -11.03 10.04 -8.08
C ILE A 126 -12.14 10.76 -7.30
N GLY A 127 -12.03 12.07 -7.06
CA GLY A 127 -13.08 12.85 -6.41
C GLY A 127 -14.40 12.87 -7.19
N ASN A 128 -14.35 12.65 -8.51
CA ASN A 128 -15.52 12.59 -9.39
C ASN A 128 -16.06 11.16 -9.59
N LEU A 129 -15.42 10.15 -9.01
CA LEU A 129 -15.89 8.76 -9.05
C LEU A 129 -17.08 8.58 -8.11
N SER A 130 -18.27 8.30 -8.67
CA SER A 130 -19.42 7.85 -7.87
C SER A 130 -19.16 6.43 -7.36
N MET A 131 -18.72 6.31 -6.10
CA MET A 131 -18.53 5.00 -5.45
C MET A 131 -19.85 4.34 -5.05
N ASN A 132 -20.97 5.06 -5.08
CA ASN A 132 -22.24 4.61 -4.54
C ASN A 132 -23.12 3.85 -5.56
N ASP A 133 -22.86 3.97 -6.86
CA ASP A 133 -23.72 3.40 -7.91
C ASP A 133 -23.29 2.00 -8.39
N ARG A 134 -22.21 1.42 -7.84
CA ARG A 134 -21.59 0.19 -8.38
C ARG A 134 -21.45 -1.00 -7.41
N ILE A 135 -22.15 -0.95 -6.28
CA ILE A 135 -22.18 -2.05 -5.29
C ILE A 135 -23.36 -3.03 -5.56
N GLU A 136 -24.28 -2.74 -6.49
CA GLU A 136 -25.46 -3.59 -6.80
C GLU A 136 -25.47 -4.19 -8.22
N GLY A 137 -24.30 -4.42 -8.84
CA GLY A 137 -24.18 -5.11 -10.13
C GLY A 137 -23.91 -6.60 -9.99
#